data_AF-A0A1I4P4F7-F1
#
_entry.id   AF-A0A1I4P4F7-F1
#
_cell.length_a   1.000
_cell.length_b   1.000
_cell.length_c   1.000
_cell.angle_alpha   90.00
_cell.angle_beta   90.00
_cell.angle_gamma   90.00
#
_symmetry.space_group_name_H-M   'P 1'
#
loop_
_entity.id
_entity.type
_entity.pdbx_description
1 polymer ?
#
loop_
_entity_poly.entity_id
_entity_poly.type
_entity_poly.pdbx_seq_one_letter_code
_entity_poly.pdbx_strand_id
1 'polypeptide(L)'
;MMNIRKRYLVLFLFVAIALGAVGTYAGLYFFAGGTSSNENIASSDRNLLAELADQQETIEENMGEMSKVVDAFSIIKENYVKEVEDNQLIEGAIQGMLQSLEDPYSVYMDQETMDQFNEQIESSFEGIGAEVSMTEGNVTIVAPIKDSPAEKAGLKPNDQILSVDGESVEGLDLYEAVNKIRGEKGSQVMLEIRRPGVDDSLEIELTRDAIPLETVYADTREEDGKLIGIIELTSFSEDTASDFEKELANLEEKGIDGLVIDVRGNPGGLLPSVQDILKNFVPKDTPYLQIEDPSGKKERYFSDLESPKEYPVVTLVNEGSASASEILAASLNESLDYDIIGETSFGKGTVQQTVSMGDGSTIKITRFRWLTPEGNSIHEVGVEPTIEQKMPDYYYTNPVQVEEPLTYNQSDDKIENVQIMLEGLGYEPGRTDGYFNETTQAAVEAFQQDQELNVTGEVDEKTAEVLQTSIIEKIRSSEDDQQLEKALDTLTQ
;
A
#
# COMPACT_ATOMS: atom_id res chain seq x y z
N MET A 1 37.29 38.31 32.27
CA MET A 1 36.10 37.82 31.54
C MET A 1 35.14 37.24 32.56
N MET A 2 33.93 37.80 32.66
CA MET A 2 32.98 37.53 33.74
C MET A 2 32.04 36.38 33.32
N ASN A 3 32.07 35.25 34.03
CA ASN A 3 31.21 34.09 33.75
C ASN A 3 29.77 34.38 34.19
N ILE A 4 28.91 34.73 33.23
CA ILE A 4 27.46 34.86 33.43
C ILE A 4 26.85 33.46 33.35
N ARG A 5 26.15 33.01 34.41
CA ARG A 5 25.47 31.69 34.43
C ARG A 5 24.33 31.66 33.40
N LYS A 6 24.17 30.54 32.66
CA LYS A 6 23.15 30.33 31.60
C LYS A 6 21.73 30.80 31.97
N ARG A 7 21.30 30.67 33.23
CA ARG A 7 19.99 31.18 33.72
C ARG A 7 19.78 32.69 33.57
N TYR A 8 20.85 33.48 33.58
CA TYR A 8 20.76 34.93 33.38
C TYR A 8 20.70 35.30 31.90
N LEU A 9 21.26 34.48 31.00
CA LEU A 9 21.12 34.66 29.55
C LEU A 9 19.67 34.46 29.11
N VAL A 10 18.99 33.43 29.65
CA VAL A 10 17.56 33.19 29.42
C VAL A 10 16.71 34.35 29.96
N LEU A 11 17.01 34.84 31.17
CA LEU A 11 16.34 36.02 31.73
C LEU A 11 16.56 37.29 30.89
N PHE A 12 17.77 37.52 30.38
CA PHE A 12 18.07 38.64 29.50
C PHE A 12 17.37 38.53 28.15
N LEU A 13 17.20 37.31 27.61
CA LEU A 13 16.45 37.06 26.39
C LEU A 13 14.96 37.37 26.58
N PHE A 14 14.35 36.91 27.69
CA PHE A 14 12.96 37.24 28.03
C PHE A 14 12.74 38.74 28.25
N VAL A 15 13.68 39.42 28.92
CA VAL A 15 13.61 40.88 29.12
C VAL A 15 13.81 41.62 27.79
N ALA A 16 14.67 41.14 26.88
CA ALA A 16 14.86 41.73 25.56
C ALA A 16 13.63 41.55 24.66
N ILE A 17 12.97 40.39 24.70
CA ILE A 17 11.71 40.12 23.97
C ILE A 17 10.57 40.97 24.55
N ALA A 18 10.46 41.08 25.87
CA ALA A 18 9.46 41.92 26.52
C ALA A 18 9.67 43.42 26.21
N LEU A 19 10.92 43.90 26.23
CA LEU A 19 11.25 45.28 25.84
C LEU A 19 11.05 45.52 24.34
N GLY A 20 11.31 44.51 23.50
CA GLY A 20 11.00 44.54 22.07
C GLY A 20 9.50 44.65 21.81
N ALA A 21 8.69 43.83 22.45
CA ALA A 21 7.22 43.88 22.34
C ALA A 21 6.63 45.21 22.84
N VAL A 22 7.13 45.73 23.97
CA VAL A 22 6.72 47.05 24.50
C VAL A 22 7.18 48.19 23.59
N GLY A 23 8.39 48.09 23.02
CA GLY A 23 8.93 49.06 22.06
C GLY A 23 8.13 49.08 20.75
N THR A 24 7.74 47.92 20.23
CA THR A 24 6.89 47.77 19.05
C THR A 24 5.47 48.30 19.31
N TYR A 25 4.90 48.01 20.48
CA TYR A 25 3.60 48.54 20.91
C TYR A 25 3.61 50.08 21.04
N ALA A 26 4.64 50.66 21.65
CA ALA A 26 4.80 52.11 21.76
C ALA A 26 5.08 52.77 20.40
N GLY A 27 5.85 52.12 19.53
CA GLY A 27 6.12 52.57 18.16
C GLY A 27 4.87 52.59 17.29
N LEU A 28 4.04 51.55 17.38
CA LEU A 28 2.73 51.47 16.71
C LEU A 28 1.76 52.53 17.25
N TYR A 29 1.71 52.76 18.57
CA TYR A 29 0.85 53.78 19.18
C TYR A 29 1.25 55.21 18.77
N PHE A 30 2.55 55.47 18.62
CA PHE A 30 3.06 56.78 18.21
C PHE A 30 2.91 57.05 16.70
N PHE A 31 3.03 56.02 15.85
CA PHE A 31 2.78 56.12 14.41
C PHE A 31 1.29 56.09 14.06
N ALA A 32 0.44 55.43 14.85
CA ALA A 32 -1.01 55.39 14.65
C ALA A 32 -1.74 56.65 15.16
N GLY A 33 -1.09 57.51 15.96
CA GLY A 33 -1.63 58.80 16.40
C GLY A 33 -1.82 59.85 15.30
N GLY A 34 -1.54 59.48 14.04
CA GLY A 34 -1.50 60.38 12.89
C GLY A 34 -2.53 60.12 11.79
N THR A 35 -3.57 59.28 11.97
CA THR A 35 -4.67 59.22 10.99
C THR A 35 -5.92 58.56 11.58
N SER A 36 -7.05 59.28 11.48
CA SER A 36 -8.37 58.84 11.91
C SER A 36 -8.97 57.74 11.03
N SER A 37 -9.89 56.97 11.65
CA SER A 37 -10.95 56.09 11.10
C SER A 37 -10.61 54.63 10.74
N ASN A 38 -11.06 53.68 11.59
CA ASN A 38 -11.99 52.58 11.23
C ASN A 38 -12.20 51.61 12.41
N GLU A 39 -13.44 51.44 12.87
CA GLU A 39 -13.82 50.47 13.93
C GLU A 39 -13.79 49.00 13.48
N ASN A 40 -13.62 48.71 12.19
CA ASN A 40 -13.59 47.34 11.67
C ASN A 40 -12.24 46.61 11.83
N ILE A 41 -11.12 47.34 12.02
CA ILE A 41 -9.78 46.74 12.19
C ILE A 41 -9.61 46.15 13.61
N ALA A 42 -10.28 46.72 14.61
CA ALA A 42 -10.19 46.27 15.99
C ALA A 42 -10.88 44.90 16.27
N SER A 43 -11.74 44.45 15.35
CA SER A 43 -12.46 43.17 15.49
C SER A 43 -11.69 41.97 14.91
N SER A 44 -10.99 42.17 13.78
CA SER A 44 -10.10 41.17 13.19
C SER A 44 -8.88 40.90 14.07
N ASP A 45 -8.33 41.96 14.70
CA ASP A 45 -7.19 41.83 15.60
C ASP A 45 -7.56 41.10 16.90
N ARG A 46 -8.80 41.25 17.39
CA ARG A 46 -9.27 40.54 18.59
C ARG A 46 -9.50 39.06 18.37
N ASN A 47 -10.02 38.65 17.21
CA ASN A 47 -10.20 37.24 16.91
C ASN A 47 -8.85 36.55 16.71
N LEU A 48 -7.91 37.19 16.00
CA LEU A 48 -6.55 36.69 15.84
C LEU A 48 -5.81 36.61 17.19
N LEU A 49 -5.96 37.62 18.06
CA LEU A 49 -5.36 37.61 19.40
C LEU A 49 -6.01 36.57 20.32
N ALA A 50 -7.32 36.31 20.17
CA ALA A 50 -8.01 35.24 20.91
C ALA A 50 -7.57 33.86 20.43
N GLU A 51 -7.41 33.66 19.13
CA GLU A 51 -6.93 32.41 18.51
C GLU A 51 -5.45 32.14 18.87
N LEU A 52 -4.61 33.18 18.91
CA LEU A 52 -3.23 33.08 19.38
C LEU A 52 -3.14 32.83 20.90
N ALA A 53 -4.04 33.40 21.69
CA ALA A 53 -4.09 33.17 23.14
C ALA A 53 -4.60 31.75 23.46
N ASP A 54 -5.61 31.27 22.74
CA ASP A 54 -6.16 29.91 22.88
C ASP A 54 -5.12 28.86 22.44
N GLN A 55 -4.39 29.11 21.35
CA GLN A 55 -3.22 28.29 20.97
C GLN A 55 -2.12 28.35 22.02
N GLN A 56 -1.81 29.51 22.59
CA GLN A 56 -0.77 29.64 23.62
C GLN A 56 -1.16 28.94 24.93
N GLU A 57 -2.42 29.04 25.36
CA GLU A 57 -2.94 28.39 26.56
C GLU A 57 -2.97 26.85 26.38
N THR A 58 -3.39 26.38 25.20
CA THR A 58 -3.33 24.96 24.82
C THR A 58 -1.88 24.43 24.78
N ILE A 59 -0.93 25.21 24.25
CA ILE A 59 0.49 24.84 24.24
C ILE A 59 1.05 24.82 25.66
N GLU A 60 0.75 25.82 26.51
CA GLU A 60 1.22 25.86 27.90
C GLU A 60 0.64 24.73 28.75
N GLU A 61 -0.64 24.38 28.57
CA GLU A 61 -1.31 23.26 29.23
C GLU A 61 -0.69 21.92 28.80
N ASN A 62 -0.57 21.68 27.49
CA ASN A 62 0.08 20.48 26.94
C ASN A 62 1.54 20.37 27.40
N MET A 63 2.29 21.48 27.45
CA MET A 63 3.67 21.48 27.96
C MET A 63 3.76 21.15 29.46
N GLY A 64 2.75 21.53 30.25
CA GLY A 64 2.61 21.13 31.65
C GLY A 64 2.39 19.62 31.81
N GLU A 65 1.52 19.05 30.98
CA GLU A 65 1.22 17.61 30.97
C GLU A 65 2.38 16.76 30.42
N MET A 66 3.17 17.31 29.50
CA MET A 66 4.37 16.65 28.94
C MET A 66 5.59 16.68 29.88
N SER A 67 5.52 17.35 31.03
CA SER A 67 6.62 17.41 32.00
C SER A 67 7.15 16.02 32.38
N LYS A 68 6.26 15.04 32.54
CA LYS A 68 6.62 13.65 32.86
C LYS A 68 7.39 12.96 31.72
N VAL A 69 7.07 13.27 30.46
CA VAL A 69 7.79 12.75 29.29
C VAL A 69 9.19 13.35 29.20
N VAL A 70 9.31 14.66 29.43
CA VAL A 70 10.60 15.37 29.45
C VAL A 70 11.50 14.86 30.58
N ASP A 71 10.94 14.63 31.76
CA ASP A 71 11.66 14.04 32.89
C ASP A 71 12.16 12.62 32.57
N ALA A 72 11.31 11.79 31.97
CA ALA A 72 11.68 10.44 31.56
C ALA A 72 12.82 10.45 30.53
N PHE A 73 12.72 11.29 29.49
CA PHE A 73 13.77 11.50 28.49
C PHE A 73 15.10 11.89 29.15
N SER A 74 15.07 12.85 30.07
CA SER A 74 16.26 13.33 30.79
C SER A 74 16.87 12.23 31.67
N ILE A 75 16.05 11.47 32.40
CA ILE A 75 16.49 10.35 33.24
C ILE A 75 17.19 9.29 32.38
N ILE A 76 16.64 8.94 31.22
CA ILE A 76 17.24 7.96 30.30
C ILE A 76 18.61 8.46 29.82
N LYS A 77 18.68 9.69 29.31
CA LYS A 77 19.96 10.27 28.83
C LYS A 77 21.05 10.32 29.90
N GLU A 78 20.70 10.63 31.14
CA GLU A 78 21.68 10.78 32.22
C GLU A 78 22.10 9.46 32.88
N ASN A 79 21.21 8.45 32.90
CA ASN A 79 21.38 7.27 33.75
C ASN A 79 21.45 5.94 32.97
N TYR A 80 21.17 5.94 31.67
CA TYR A 80 21.28 4.72 30.87
C TYR A 80 22.75 4.31 30.68
N VAL A 81 22.99 3.00 30.69
CA VAL A 81 24.36 2.43 30.70
C VAL A 81 25.11 2.60 29.38
N LYS A 82 24.39 2.93 28.30
CA LYS A 82 24.94 3.19 26.96
C LYS A 82 24.55 4.61 26.52
N GLU A 83 25.32 5.16 25.58
CA GLU A 83 24.93 6.36 24.86
C GLU A 83 23.72 6.05 23.97
N VAL A 84 22.81 7.02 23.86
CA VAL A 84 21.56 6.94 23.11
C VAL A 84 21.39 8.21 22.30
N GLU A 85 20.92 8.06 21.07
CA GLU A 85 20.66 9.18 20.18
C GLU A 85 19.34 9.86 20.55
N ASP A 86 19.33 11.20 20.52
CA ASP A 86 18.15 11.98 20.91
C ASP A 86 16.96 11.70 19.98
N ASN A 87 17.23 11.56 18.68
CA ASN A 87 16.19 11.30 17.69
C ASN A 87 15.46 9.99 17.96
N GLN A 88 16.21 8.92 18.26
CA GLN A 88 15.64 7.61 18.57
C GLN A 88 14.67 7.66 19.77
N LEU A 89 15.01 8.42 20.81
CA LEU A 89 14.14 8.57 21.98
C LEU A 89 12.89 9.43 21.70
N ILE A 90 13.02 10.46 20.87
CA ILE A 90 11.90 11.33 20.47
C ILE A 90 10.92 10.54 19.61
N GLU A 91 11.40 9.86 18.57
CA GLU A 91 10.57 9.04 17.67
C GLU A 91 9.89 7.90 18.45
N GLY A 92 10.62 7.21 19.32
CA GLY A 92 10.05 6.18 20.18
C GLY A 92 8.96 6.70 21.12
N ALA A 93 9.09 7.94 21.62
CA ALA A 93 8.04 8.57 22.43
C ALA A 93 6.79 8.89 21.60
N ILE A 94 6.95 9.43 20.39
CA ILE A 94 5.83 9.73 19.48
C ILE A 94 5.12 8.44 19.07
N GLN A 95 5.87 7.42 18.63
CA GLN A 95 5.34 6.11 18.28
C GLN A 95 4.59 5.47 19.46
N GLY A 96 5.13 5.55 20.68
CA GLY A 96 4.45 5.05 21.87
C GLY A 96 3.13 5.76 22.19
N MET A 97 3.06 7.08 21.97
CA MET A 97 1.79 7.83 22.10
C MET A 97 0.76 7.37 21.05
N LEU A 98 1.18 7.16 19.80
CA LEU A 98 0.28 6.70 18.74
C LEU A 98 -0.19 5.26 18.96
N GLN A 99 0.71 4.36 19.41
CA GLN A 99 0.34 2.99 19.77
C GLN A 99 -0.71 2.93 20.88
N SER A 100 -0.74 3.92 21.79
CA SER A 100 -1.75 4.00 22.86
C SER A 100 -3.17 4.28 22.37
N LEU A 101 -3.34 4.67 21.10
CA LEU A 101 -4.64 4.82 20.46
C LEU A 101 -5.27 3.47 20.10
N GLU A 102 -4.50 2.37 20.13
CA GLU A 102 -4.91 1.04 19.66
C GLU A 102 -5.45 1.05 18.22
N ASP A 103 -5.03 2.04 17.44
CA ASP A 103 -5.36 2.22 16.02
C ASP A 103 -4.13 1.89 15.16
N PRO A 104 -4.11 0.76 14.44
CA PRO A 104 -2.97 0.36 13.63
C PRO A 104 -2.73 1.29 12.42
N TYR A 105 -3.68 2.16 12.08
CA TYR A 105 -3.55 3.09 10.96
C TYR A 105 -2.96 4.45 11.36
N SER A 106 -2.92 4.76 12.66
CA SER A 106 -2.33 5.99 13.19
C SER A 106 -0.85 5.77 13.50
N VAL A 107 0.03 6.29 12.65
CA VAL A 107 1.48 6.01 12.70
C VAL A 107 2.30 7.27 12.49
N TYR A 108 3.50 7.27 13.06
CA TYR A 108 4.53 8.25 12.78
C TYR A 108 5.40 7.74 11.63
N MET A 109 5.59 8.57 10.62
CA MET A 109 6.47 8.32 9.49
C MET A 109 7.62 9.31 9.61
N ASP A 110 8.83 8.79 9.83
CA ASP A 110 10.05 9.58 9.68
C ASP A 110 10.25 9.99 8.20
N GLN A 111 11.33 10.72 7.92
CA GLN A 111 11.58 11.23 6.58
C GLN A 111 11.71 10.10 5.54
N GLU A 112 12.45 9.02 5.86
CA GLU A 112 12.65 7.89 4.95
C GLU A 112 11.34 7.15 4.68
N THR A 113 10.55 6.90 5.72
CA THR A 113 9.22 6.27 5.62
C THR A 113 8.26 7.16 4.82
N MET A 114 8.36 8.48 4.98
CA MET A 114 7.55 9.44 4.24
C MET A 114 7.92 9.46 2.75
N ASP A 115 9.21 9.36 2.42
CA ASP A 115 9.68 9.27 1.03
C ASP A 115 9.17 7.98 0.36
N GLN A 116 9.26 6.84 1.04
CA GLN A 116 8.68 5.57 0.56
C GLN A 116 7.16 5.65 0.39
N PHE A 117 6.46 6.33 1.30
CA PHE A 117 5.01 6.54 1.19
C PHE A 117 4.65 7.44 -0.01
N ASN A 118 5.47 8.45 -0.30
CA ASN A 118 5.28 9.30 -1.48
C ASN A 118 5.50 8.52 -2.79
N GLU A 119 6.54 7.68 -2.88
CA GLU A 119 6.76 6.79 -4.03
C GLU A 119 5.52 5.92 -4.33
N GLN A 120 4.87 5.39 -3.29
CA GLN A 120 3.63 4.63 -3.44
C GLN A 120 2.46 5.50 -3.94
N ILE A 121 2.33 6.73 -3.45
CA ILE A 121 1.30 7.68 -3.89
C ILE A 121 1.48 8.07 -5.36
N GLU A 122 2.72 8.39 -5.74
CA GLU A 122 3.11 8.74 -7.10
C GLU A 122 3.03 7.53 -8.04
N SER A 123 2.80 6.32 -7.51
CA SER A 123 2.91 5.07 -8.26
C SER A 123 4.21 5.02 -9.06
N SER A 124 5.29 5.46 -8.44
CA SER A 124 6.59 5.43 -9.09
C SER A 124 7.68 5.21 -8.05
N PHE A 125 8.70 4.46 -8.43
CA PHE A 125 9.87 4.27 -7.60
C PHE A 125 11.13 4.63 -8.37
N GLU A 126 12.16 5.09 -7.66
CA GLU A 126 13.43 5.43 -8.31
C GLU A 126 14.38 4.22 -8.35
N GLY A 127 14.86 3.90 -9.55
CA GLY A 127 15.76 2.77 -9.76
C GLY A 127 16.03 2.50 -11.24
N ILE A 128 16.36 1.25 -11.55
CA ILE A 128 16.66 0.83 -12.92
C ILE A 128 15.47 0.18 -13.64
N GLY A 129 14.40 -0.14 -12.90
CA GLY A 129 13.21 -0.80 -13.42
C GLY A 129 13.46 -2.23 -13.90
N ALA A 130 13.88 -3.10 -12.98
CA ALA A 130 13.98 -4.53 -13.22
C ALA A 130 13.43 -5.30 -12.01
N GLU A 131 12.69 -6.36 -12.29
CA GLU A 131 12.29 -7.33 -11.29
C GLU A 131 13.48 -8.26 -11.01
N VAL A 132 13.77 -8.47 -9.73
CA VAL A 132 14.86 -9.32 -9.26
C VAL A 132 14.33 -10.36 -8.28
N SER A 133 14.93 -11.54 -8.30
CA SER A 133 14.68 -12.61 -7.35
C SER A 133 15.99 -13.24 -6.88
N MET A 134 15.92 -14.06 -5.85
CA MET A 134 17.05 -14.86 -5.40
C MET A 134 16.97 -16.24 -6.06
N THR A 135 17.95 -16.60 -6.90
CA THR A 135 18.02 -17.92 -7.54
C THR A 135 19.37 -18.56 -7.22
N GLU A 136 19.33 -19.71 -6.55
CA GLU A 136 20.54 -20.42 -6.08
C GLU A 136 21.49 -19.53 -5.26
N GLY A 137 20.91 -18.61 -4.46
CA GLY A 137 21.68 -17.67 -3.65
C GLY A 137 22.30 -16.48 -4.40
N ASN A 138 21.93 -16.28 -5.68
CA ASN A 138 22.37 -15.13 -6.48
C ASN A 138 21.18 -14.21 -6.82
N VAL A 139 21.42 -12.91 -6.75
CA VAL A 139 20.46 -11.90 -7.21
C VAL A 139 20.34 -11.99 -8.73
N THR A 140 19.16 -12.36 -9.21
CA THR A 140 18.92 -12.70 -10.62
C THR A 140 17.79 -11.84 -11.16
N ILE A 141 17.99 -11.26 -12.35
CA ILE A 141 16.97 -10.52 -13.08
C ILE A 141 15.89 -11.51 -13.52
N VAL A 142 14.67 -11.33 -13.02
CA VAL A 142 13.49 -12.05 -13.52
C VAL A 142 13.12 -11.48 -14.88
N ALA A 143 12.84 -10.18 -14.92
CA ALA A 143 12.56 -9.45 -16.15
C ALA A 143 12.87 -7.95 -15.99
N PRO A 144 13.47 -7.31 -16.99
CA PRO A 144 13.44 -5.85 -17.10
C PRO A 144 12.00 -5.38 -17.30
N ILE A 145 11.63 -4.28 -16.64
CA ILE A 145 10.34 -3.60 -16.89
C ILE A 145 10.42 -2.93 -18.26
N LYS A 146 9.33 -3.00 -19.03
CA LYS A 146 9.26 -2.41 -20.37
C LYS A 146 9.53 -0.91 -20.33
N ASP A 147 10.26 -0.41 -21.33
CA ASP A 147 10.68 0.99 -21.49
C ASP A 147 11.55 1.53 -20.32
N SER A 148 12.01 0.68 -19.41
CA SER A 148 12.84 1.06 -18.27
C SER A 148 14.32 1.28 -18.66
N PRO A 149 15.13 1.93 -17.79
CA PRO A 149 16.58 1.96 -17.94
C PRO A 149 17.21 0.57 -18.11
N ALA A 150 16.75 -0.43 -17.35
CA ALA A 150 17.25 -1.80 -17.42
C ALA A 150 17.02 -2.45 -18.79
N GLU A 151 15.82 -2.31 -19.36
CA GLU A 151 15.52 -2.84 -20.69
C GLU A 151 16.35 -2.12 -21.75
N LYS A 152 16.41 -0.78 -21.69
CA LYS A 152 17.19 0.07 -22.63
C LYS A 152 18.69 -0.23 -22.57
N ALA A 153 19.22 -0.56 -21.40
CA ALA A 153 20.60 -0.95 -21.19
C ALA A 153 20.91 -2.39 -21.64
N GLY A 154 19.87 -3.16 -21.99
CA GLY A 154 20.00 -4.51 -22.53
C GLY A 154 20.20 -5.59 -21.47
N LEU A 155 19.75 -5.36 -20.24
CA LEU A 155 19.56 -6.43 -19.25
C LEU A 155 18.53 -7.43 -19.79
N LYS A 156 18.67 -8.70 -19.38
CA LYS A 156 17.86 -9.82 -19.85
C LYS A 156 17.42 -10.69 -18.67
N PRO A 157 16.30 -11.41 -18.82
CA PRO A 157 15.94 -12.49 -17.91
C PRO A 157 17.11 -13.44 -17.68
N ASN A 158 17.29 -13.86 -16.43
CA ASN A 158 18.37 -14.72 -15.91
C ASN A 158 19.77 -14.10 -15.88
N ASP A 159 19.93 -12.81 -16.15
CA ASP A 159 21.18 -12.13 -15.81
C ASP A 159 21.36 -12.13 -14.29
N GLN A 160 22.54 -12.54 -13.82
CA GLN A 160 22.87 -12.56 -12.40
C GLN A 160 23.74 -11.37 -12.04
N ILE A 161 23.34 -10.60 -11.05
CA ILE A 161 24.07 -9.44 -10.58
C ILE A 161 25.20 -9.93 -9.67
N LEU A 162 26.45 -9.60 -10.03
CA LEU A 162 27.65 -9.96 -9.28
C LEU A 162 28.10 -8.82 -8.37
N SER A 163 28.05 -7.58 -8.87
CA SER A 163 28.41 -6.38 -8.10
C SER A 163 27.62 -5.15 -8.53
N VAL A 164 27.49 -4.20 -7.60
CA VAL A 164 26.86 -2.88 -7.80
C VAL A 164 27.88 -1.81 -7.40
N ASP A 165 28.22 -0.93 -8.33
CA ASP A 165 29.26 0.11 -8.17
C ASP A 165 30.61 -0.45 -7.67
N GLY A 166 30.94 -1.68 -8.11
CA GLY A 166 32.16 -2.40 -7.74
C GLY A 166 32.12 -3.10 -6.37
N GLU A 167 31.00 -3.00 -5.65
CA GLU A 167 30.77 -3.76 -4.42
C GLU A 167 30.04 -5.06 -4.71
N SER A 168 30.62 -6.20 -4.34
CA SER A 168 30.00 -7.51 -4.52
C SER A 168 28.64 -7.59 -3.81
N VAL A 169 27.65 -8.21 -4.46
CA VAL A 169 26.36 -8.54 -3.85
C VAL A 169 26.30 -9.97 -3.30
N GLU A 170 27.41 -10.72 -3.39
CA GLU A 170 27.50 -12.07 -2.85
C GLU A 170 27.30 -12.07 -1.33
N GLY A 171 26.36 -12.90 -0.85
CA GLY A 171 26.06 -13.05 0.57
C GLY A 171 25.17 -11.96 1.16
N LEU A 172 24.79 -10.95 0.37
CA LEU A 172 23.71 -10.03 0.74
C LEU A 172 22.36 -10.75 0.62
N ASP A 173 21.41 -10.33 1.45
CA ASP A 173 20.02 -10.67 1.16
C ASP A 173 19.48 -9.86 -0.02
N LEU A 174 18.31 -10.25 -0.55
CA LEU A 174 17.72 -9.60 -1.72
C LEU A 174 17.43 -8.11 -1.46
N TYR A 175 17.02 -7.78 -0.23
CA TYR A 175 16.65 -6.41 0.15
C TYR A 175 17.87 -5.49 0.18
N GLU A 176 18.95 -5.93 0.79
CA GLU A 176 20.24 -5.23 0.81
C GLU A 176 20.77 -4.99 -0.62
N ALA A 177 20.67 -6.00 -1.49
CA ALA A 177 21.07 -5.86 -2.88
C ALA A 177 20.19 -4.87 -3.65
N VAL A 178 18.87 -4.92 -3.48
CA VAL A 178 17.92 -3.97 -4.08
C VAL A 178 18.22 -2.53 -3.64
N ASN A 179 18.49 -2.31 -2.36
CA ASN A 179 18.83 -0.98 -1.83
C ASN A 179 20.10 -0.38 -2.44
N LYS A 180 21.08 -1.22 -2.83
CA LYS A 180 22.25 -0.75 -3.58
C LYS A 180 21.92 -0.38 -5.02
N ILE A 181 21.00 -1.12 -5.65
CA ILE A 181 20.59 -0.89 -7.04
C ILE A 181 19.71 0.36 -7.15
N ARG A 182 18.84 0.61 -6.17
CA ARG A 182 18.01 1.82 -6.08
C ARG A 182 18.86 3.05 -5.76
N GLY A 183 18.28 4.22 -5.98
CA GLY A 183 18.93 5.51 -5.76
C GLY A 183 18.28 6.62 -6.58
N GLU A 184 18.71 7.86 -6.31
CA GLU A 184 18.06 9.05 -6.84
C GLU A 184 17.96 9.05 -8.38
N LYS A 185 16.84 9.53 -8.91
CA LYS A 185 16.64 9.73 -10.34
C LYS A 185 17.76 10.57 -10.96
N GLY A 186 18.27 10.10 -12.09
CA GLY A 186 19.39 10.72 -12.80
C GLY A 186 20.77 10.38 -12.26
N SER A 187 20.87 9.70 -11.11
CA SER A 187 22.14 9.11 -10.66
C SER A 187 22.52 7.92 -11.53
N GLN A 188 23.81 7.58 -11.55
CA GLN A 188 24.33 6.44 -12.30
C GLN A 188 24.57 5.25 -11.38
N VAL A 189 24.47 4.05 -11.94
CA VAL A 189 24.85 2.79 -11.30
C VAL A 189 25.56 1.90 -12.30
N MET A 190 26.65 1.28 -11.87
CA MET A 190 27.38 0.28 -12.64
C MET A 190 27.03 -1.11 -12.10
N LEU A 191 26.45 -1.96 -12.94
CA LEU A 191 26.23 -3.36 -12.61
C LEU A 191 27.26 -4.23 -13.30
N GLU A 192 27.90 -5.13 -12.56
CA GLU A 192 28.61 -6.26 -13.15
C GLU A 192 27.67 -7.48 -13.12
N ILE A 193 27.42 -8.08 -14.28
CA ILE A 193 26.51 -9.21 -14.40
C ILE A 193 27.18 -10.44 -15.01
N ARG A 194 26.68 -11.62 -14.65
CA ARG A 194 26.91 -12.89 -15.33
C ARG A 194 25.69 -13.26 -16.15
N ARG A 195 25.87 -13.40 -17.46
CA ARG A 195 24.81 -13.82 -18.39
C ARG A 195 24.98 -15.29 -18.77
N PRO A 196 23.96 -16.15 -18.60
CA PRO A 196 24.02 -17.53 -19.03
C PRO A 196 24.40 -17.66 -20.52
N GLY A 197 25.41 -18.48 -20.82
CA GLY A 197 25.93 -18.69 -22.17
C GLY A 197 26.99 -17.67 -22.63
N VAL A 198 27.40 -16.74 -21.77
CA VAL A 198 28.53 -15.82 -22.00
C VAL A 198 29.61 -16.11 -20.95
N ASP A 199 30.85 -16.33 -21.38
CA ASP A 199 31.95 -16.77 -20.50
C ASP A 199 32.49 -15.63 -19.60
N ASP A 200 32.53 -14.39 -20.11
CA ASP A 200 33.02 -13.22 -19.38
C ASP A 200 31.86 -12.45 -18.71
N SER A 201 32.13 -11.80 -17.57
CA SER A 201 31.17 -10.86 -16.96
C SER A 201 30.99 -9.62 -17.83
N LEU A 202 29.82 -9.00 -17.74
CA LEU A 202 29.46 -7.78 -18.48
C LEU A 202 29.28 -6.64 -17.48
N GLU A 203 29.93 -5.50 -17.74
CA GLU A 203 29.66 -4.25 -17.05
C GLU A 203 28.59 -3.46 -17.81
N ILE A 204 27.54 -3.04 -17.11
CA ILE A 204 26.42 -2.28 -17.66
C ILE A 204 26.23 -1.04 -16.80
N GLU A 205 26.45 0.12 -17.41
CA GLU A 205 26.17 1.42 -16.80
C GLU A 205 24.71 1.80 -17.08
N LEU A 206 23.95 2.09 -16.02
CA LEU A 206 22.57 2.54 -16.10
C LEU A 206 22.43 3.92 -15.45
N THR A 207 21.51 4.72 -15.98
CA THR A 207 21.03 5.93 -15.31
C THR A 207 19.71 5.60 -14.65
N ARG A 208 19.61 5.80 -13.34
CA ARG A 208 18.37 5.56 -12.59
C ARG A 208 17.29 6.54 -13.06
N ASP A 209 16.05 6.09 -13.11
CA ASP A 209 14.90 6.90 -13.46
C ASP A 209 13.72 6.56 -12.54
N ALA A 210 12.68 7.38 -12.59
CA ALA A 210 11.38 7.04 -12.00
C ALA A 210 10.74 5.95 -12.86
N ILE A 211 10.40 4.83 -12.23
CA ILE A 211 9.78 3.68 -12.87
C ILE A 211 8.31 3.69 -12.52
N PRO A 212 7.40 3.88 -13.50
CA PRO A 212 5.98 3.86 -13.23
C PRO A 212 5.54 2.45 -12.79
N LEU A 213 4.70 2.42 -11.76
CA LEU A 213 3.95 1.25 -11.34
C LEU A 213 2.59 1.34 -12.03
N GLU A 214 2.33 0.44 -12.96
CA GLU A 214 1.03 0.39 -13.64
C GLU A 214 -0.04 -0.03 -12.63
N THR A 215 -1.05 0.82 -12.46
CA THR A 215 -2.16 0.59 -11.51
C THR A 215 -3.46 0.18 -12.17
N VAL A 216 -3.52 0.25 -13.50
CA VAL A 216 -4.71 -0.03 -14.30
C VAL A 216 -4.31 -0.99 -15.42
N TYR A 217 -4.94 -2.16 -15.44
CA TYR A 217 -4.80 -3.12 -16.54
C TYR A 217 -6.17 -3.30 -17.19
N ALA A 218 -6.22 -3.24 -18.52
CA ALA A 218 -7.47 -3.38 -19.25
C ALA A 218 -7.38 -4.48 -20.31
N ASP A 219 -8.44 -5.27 -20.42
CA ASP A 219 -8.59 -6.31 -21.44
C ASP A 219 -10.04 -6.42 -21.91
N THR A 220 -10.28 -7.25 -22.92
CA THR A 220 -11.61 -7.57 -23.43
C THR A 220 -11.80 -9.07 -23.56
N ARG A 221 -12.99 -9.56 -23.23
CA ARG A 221 -13.38 -10.96 -23.39
C ARG A 221 -14.70 -11.07 -24.14
N GLU A 222 -14.74 -11.92 -25.15
CA GLU A 222 -16.00 -12.28 -25.81
C GLU A 222 -16.61 -13.49 -25.09
N GLU A 223 -17.82 -13.34 -24.58
CA GLU A 223 -18.56 -14.41 -23.89
C GLU A 223 -20.01 -14.39 -24.37
N ASP A 224 -20.55 -15.55 -24.79
CA ASP A 224 -21.91 -15.68 -25.37
C ASP A 224 -22.26 -14.67 -26.48
N GLY A 225 -21.25 -14.19 -27.21
CA GLY A 225 -21.40 -13.20 -28.29
C GLY A 225 -21.58 -11.75 -27.83
N LYS A 226 -21.38 -11.47 -26.53
CA LYS A 226 -21.24 -10.11 -25.97
C LYS A 226 -19.75 -9.80 -25.76
N LEU A 227 -19.35 -8.55 -25.99
CA LEU A 227 -17.99 -8.08 -25.72
C LEU A 227 -17.93 -7.47 -24.32
N ILE A 228 -17.21 -8.09 -23.40
CA ILE A 228 -17.08 -7.61 -22.02
C ILE A 228 -15.72 -6.91 -21.85
N GLY A 229 -15.73 -5.69 -21.32
CA GLY A 229 -14.52 -5.01 -20.88
C GLY A 229 -14.12 -5.45 -19.48
N ILE A 230 -12.83 -5.58 -19.22
CA ILE A 230 -12.29 -5.89 -17.89
C ILE A 230 -11.29 -4.80 -17.56
N ILE A 231 -11.43 -4.17 -16.40
CA ILE A 231 -10.43 -3.24 -15.85
C ILE A 231 -10.03 -3.73 -14.46
N GLU A 232 -8.78 -4.11 -14.31
CA GLU A 232 -8.16 -4.41 -13.02
C GLU A 232 -7.49 -3.16 -12.44
N LEU A 233 -7.76 -2.89 -11.17
CA LEU A 233 -7.14 -1.83 -10.39
C LEU A 233 -6.31 -2.47 -9.29
N THR A 234 -4.99 -2.28 -9.29
CA THR A 234 -4.10 -2.85 -8.26
C THR A 234 -3.88 -1.93 -7.06
N SER A 235 -4.07 -0.62 -7.25
CA SER A 235 -3.97 0.44 -6.22
C SER A 235 -4.72 1.68 -6.70
N PHE A 236 -4.98 2.63 -5.79
CA PHE A 236 -5.49 3.96 -6.12
C PHE A 236 -4.42 5.02 -5.87
N SER A 237 -3.59 5.29 -6.87
CA SER A 237 -2.51 6.29 -6.83
C SER A 237 -2.89 7.56 -7.59
N GLU A 238 -1.94 8.50 -7.72
CA GLU A 238 -2.17 9.83 -8.29
C GLU A 238 -2.72 9.77 -9.72
N ASP A 239 -2.14 8.94 -10.59
CA ASP A 239 -2.52 8.86 -12.00
C ASP A 239 -3.63 7.84 -12.31
N THR A 240 -3.96 6.94 -11.36
CA THR A 240 -4.87 5.80 -11.56
C THR A 240 -6.22 6.20 -12.12
N ALA A 241 -6.84 7.28 -11.60
CA ALA A 241 -8.15 7.72 -12.10
C ALA A 241 -8.08 8.18 -13.56
N SER A 242 -7.00 8.85 -13.94
CA SER A 242 -6.80 9.32 -15.31
C SER A 242 -6.55 8.17 -16.28
N ASP A 243 -5.83 7.13 -15.84
CA ASP A 243 -5.56 5.94 -16.63
C ASP A 243 -6.80 5.06 -16.75
N PHE A 244 -7.58 4.94 -15.67
CA PHE A 244 -8.89 4.30 -15.70
C PHE A 244 -9.83 4.97 -16.71
N GLU A 245 -9.91 6.30 -16.73
CA GLU A 245 -10.75 7.03 -17.69
C GLU A 245 -10.32 6.79 -19.14
N LYS A 246 -9.00 6.73 -19.40
CA LYS A 246 -8.46 6.42 -20.73
C LYS A 246 -8.85 5.00 -21.16
N GLU A 247 -8.63 4.01 -20.31
CA GLU A 247 -8.93 2.62 -20.63
C GLU A 247 -10.43 2.36 -20.73
N LEU A 248 -11.25 2.99 -19.87
CA LEU A 248 -12.70 2.94 -19.99
C LEU A 248 -13.16 3.50 -21.34
N ALA A 249 -12.63 4.65 -21.76
CA ALA A 249 -12.96 5.24 -23.06
C ALA A 249 -12.54 4.33 -24.23
N ASN A 250 -11.37 3.68 -24.14
CA ASN A 250 -10.89 2.72 -25.14
C ASN A 250 -11.83 1.50 -25.24
N LEU A 251 -12.30 0.98 -24.10
CA LEU A 251 -13.24 -0.14 -24.06
C LEU A 251 -14.62 0.27 -24.62
N GLU A 252 -15.12 1.45 -24.26
CA GLU A 252 -16.37 1.98 -24.80
C GLU A 252 -16.31 2.21 -26.31
N GLU A 253 -15.17 2.66 -26.86
CA GLU A 253 -14.97 2.79 -28.32
C GLU A 253 -15.04 1.44 -29.04
N LYS A 254 -14.60 0.35 -28.38
CA LYS A 254 -14.74 -1.02 -28.89
C LYS A 254 -16.19 -1.52 -28.83
N GLY A 255 -17.07 -0.83 -28.13
CA GLY A 255 -18.49 -1.17 -28.02
C GLY A 255 -18.76 -2.32 -27.06
N ILE A 256 -18.17 -2.28 -25.86
CA ILE A 256 -18.44 -3.26 -24.81
C ILE A 256 -19.94 -3.29 -24.43
N ASP A 257 -20.45 -4.49 -24.18
CA ASP A 257 -21.81 -4.79 -23.73
C ASP A 257 -21.91 -4.91 -22.20
N GLY A 258 -20.77 -4.91 -21.49
CA GLY A 258 -20.68 -4.99 -20.04
C GLY A 258 -19.26 -4.71 -19.56
N LEU A 259 -19.10 -4.40 -18.27
CA LEU A 259 -17.80 -4.09 -17.66
C LEU A 259 -17.60 -4.86 -16.35
N VAL A 260 -16.45 -5.52 -16.22
CA VAL A 260 -15.93 -6.02 -14.95
C VAL A 260 -14.90 -5.02 -14.43
N ILE A 261 -15.06 -4.59 -13.17
CA ILE A 261 -14.04 -3.83 -12.45
C ILE A 261 -13.47 -4.74 -11.36
N ASP A 262 -12.20 -5.10 -11.49
CA ASP A 262 -11.52 -5.98 -10.56
C ASP A 262 -10.69 -5.18 -9.55
N VAL A 263 -11.04 -5.30 -8.27
CA VAL A 263 -10.29 -4.72 -7.14
C VAL A 263 -9.83 -5.81 -6.15
N ARG A 264 -9.76 -7.06 -6.57
CA ARG A 264 -9.23 -8.16 -5.76
C ARG A 264 -7.77 -7.90 -5.45
N GLY A 265 -7.38 -8.12 -4.19
CA GLY A 265 -6.02 -7.86 -3.72
C GLY A 265 -5.63 -6.38 -3.64
N ASN A 266 -6.51 -5.44 -4.00
CA ASN A 266 -6.23 -4.01 -3.98
C ASN A 266 -6.47 -3.42 -2.58
N PRO A 267 -5.42 -2.97 -1.86
CA PRO A 267 -5.54 -2.46 -0.49
C PRO A 267 -6.12 -1.03 -0.40
N GLY A 268 -6.51 -0.44 -1.54
CA GLY A 268 -7.05 0.89 -1.66
C GLY A 268 -6.01 1.92 -2.07
N GLY A 269 -6.10 3.13 -1.52
CA GLY A 269 -5.20 4.23 -1.84
C GLY A 269 -5.87 5.58 -1.62
N LEU A 270 -5.58 6.54 -2.51
CA LEU A 270 -6.04 7.91 -2.45
C LEU A 270 -7.55 8.00 -2.61
N LEU A 271 -8.21 8.61 -1.62
CA LEU A 271 -9.63 8.91 -1.68
C LEU A 271 -10.03 9.73 -2.92
N PRO A 272 -9.30 10.80 -3.33
CA PRO A 272 -9.64 11.53 -4.55
C PRO A 272 -9.69 10.66 -5.80
N SER A 273 -8.77 9.70 -5.93
CA SER A 273 -8.66 8.82 -7.10
C SER A 273 -9.92 7.95 -7.26
N VAL A 274 -10.39 7.29 -6.19
CA VAL A 274 -11.66 6.53 -6.26
C VAL A 274 -12.88 7.44 -6.45
N GLN A 275 -12.89 8.65 -5.88
CA GLN A 275 -13.98 9.60 -6.11
C GLN A 275 -14.09 9.99 -7.58
N ASP A 276 -12.96 10.20 -8.26
CA ASP A 276 -12.92 10.53 -9.69
C ASP A 276 -13.37 9.35 -10.56
N ILE A 277 -12.94 8.12 -10.23
CA ILE A 277 -13.44 6.89 -10.88
C ILE A 277 -14.96 6.78 -10.72
N LEU A 278 -15.51 6.96 -9.51
CA LEU A 278 -16.95 6.85 -9.25
C LEU A 278 -17.81 7.87 -9.99
N LYS A 279 -17.27 9.05 -10.29
CA LYS A 279 -17.98 10.09 -11.08
C LYS A 279 -18.29 9.64 -12.51
N ASN A 280 -17.60 8.61 -13.02
CA ASN A 280 -17.91 8.01 -14.32
C ASN A 280 -19.18 7.15 -14.31
N PHE A 281 -19.67 6.75 -13.14
CA PHE A 281 -20.77 5.79 -13.01
C PHE A 281 -22.00 6.33 -12.27
N VAL A 282 -21.82 6.99 -11.14
CA VAL A 282 -22.91 7.36 -10.22
C VAL A 282 -23.54 8.69 -10.64
N PRO A 283 -24.85 8.80 -10.90
CA PRO A 283 -25.53 10.05 -11.24
C PRO A 283 -25.60 11.06 -10.08
N LYS A 284 -25.73 12.34 -10.42
CA LYS A 284 -25.75 13.49 -9.48
C LYS A 284 -26.83 13.46 -8.40
N ASP A 285 -27.90 12.69 -8.59
CA ASP A 285 -29.04 12.64 -7.67
C ASP A 285 -28.81 11.65 -6.51
N THR A 286 -27.79 10.78 -6.62
CA THR A 286 -27.43 9.78 -5.61
C THR A 286 -26.03 10.05 -5.07
N PRO A 287 -25.82 10.08 -3.74
CA PRO A 287 -24.48 10.25 -3.20
C PRO A 287 -23.68 8.97 -3.43
N TYR A 288 -22.42 9.07 -3.85
CA TYR A 288 -21.56 7.89 -3.92
C TYR A 288 -20.85 7.61 -2.60
N LEU A 289 -20.70 8.59 -1.70
CA LEU A 289 -19.95 8.44 -0.46
C LEU A 289 -20.46 9.42 0.61
N GLN A 290 -20.30 9.07 1.88
CA GLN A 290 -20.41 10.03 2.98
C GLN A 290 -19.16 10.01 3.86
N ILE A 291 -18.77 11.17 4.38
CA ILE A 291 -17.67 11.32 5.35
C ILE A 291 -18.23 11.86 6.66
N GLU A 292 -17.94 11.16 7.76
CA GLU A 292 -18.28 11.55 9.13
C GLU A 292 -17.04 12.09 9.84
N ASP A 293 -17.14 13.32 10.35
CA ASP A 293 -16.07 13.97 11.13
C ASP A 293 -16.13 13.61 12.63
N PRO A 294 -15.09 13.96 13.42
CA PRO A 294 -15.08 13.68 14.86
C PRO A 294 -16.24 14.31 15.66
N SER A 295 -16.92 15.31 15.10
CA SER A 295 -18.12 15.91 15.73
C SER A 295 -19.40 15.13 15.43
N GLY A 296 -19.33 14.12 14.56
CA GLY A 296 -20.47 13.34 14.05
C GLY A 296 -21.20 14.00 12.89
N LYS A 297 -20.65 15.08 12.31
CA LYS A 297 -21.23 15.72 11.13
C LYS A 297 -20.94 14.86 9.91
N LYS A 298 -21.99 14.54 9.14
CA LYS A 298 -21.91 13.78 7.90
C LYS A 298 -22.00 14.69 6.70
N GLU A 299 -21.04 14.57 5.80
CA GLU A 299 -21.03 15.22 4.49
C GLU A 299 -21.26 14.18 3.40
N ARG A 300 -22.16 14.48 2.46
CA ARG A 300 -22.51 13.59 1.34
C ARG A 300 -21.84 14.10 0.06
N TYR A 301 -21.23 13.21 -0.69
CA TYR A 301 -20.52 13.51 -1.93
C TYR A 301 -21.32 13.00 -3.13
N PHE A 302 -21.46 13.85 -4.14
CA PHE A 302 -22.22 13.61 -5.36
C PHE A 302 -21.33 13.86 -6.58
N SER A 303 -21.69 13.26 -7.71
CA SER A 303 -21.07 13.54 -9.01
C SER A 303 -21.84 14.63 -9.76
N ASP A 304 -21.37 14.97 -10.97
CA ASP A 304 -22.10 15.80 -11.94
C ASP A 304 -22.68 14.97 -13.11
N LEU A 305 -22.68 13.63 -13.01
CA LEU A 305 -23.13 12.74 -14.08
C LEU A 305 -24.67 12.79 -14.21
N GLU A 306 -25.17 12.95 -15.43
CA GLU A 306 -26.62 13.08 -15.67
C GLU A 306 -27.34 11.73 -15.69
N SER A 307 -26.70 10.68 -16.20
CA SER A 307 -27.29 9.34 -16.36
C SER A 307 -26.24 8.25 -16.21
N PRO A 308 -26.61 7.06 -15.70
CA PRO A 308 -25.68 5.94 -15.60
C PRO A 308 -25.28 5.41 -16.99
N LYS A 309 -24.28 4.54 -17.02
CA LYS A 309 -23.87 3.81 -18.22
C LYS A 309 -25.01 2.93 -18.73
N GLU A 310 -25.06 2.69 -20.05
CA GLU A 310 -26.11 1.89 -20.69
C GLU A 310 -25.84 0.37 -20.61
N TYR A 311 -24.64 -0.02 -20.18
CA TYR A 311 -24.21 -1.40 -19.99
C TYR A 311 -24.08 -1.75 -18.49
N PRO A 312 -24.32 -3.00 -18.09
CA PRO A 312 -24.15 -3.46 -16.72
C PRO A 312 -22.67 -3.46 -16.31
N VAL A 313 -22.44 -3.28 -15.00
CA VAL A 313 -21.12 -3.34 -14.38
C VAL A 313 -21.16 -4.35 -13.24
N VAL A 314 -20.08 -5.10 -13.07
CA VAL A 314 -19.83 -5.99 -11.93
C VAL A 314 -18.50 -5.62 -11.29
N THR A 315 -18.44 -5.64 -9.95
CA THR A 315 -17.18 -5.46 -9.22
C THR A 315 -16.71 -6.78 -8.62
N LEU A 316 -15.44 -7.14 -8.83
CA LEU A 316 -14.81 -8.29 -8.16
C LEU A 316 -14.09 -7.83 -6.89
N VAL A 317 -14.31 -8.54 -5.78
CA VAL A 317 -13.71 -8.27 -4.46
C VAL A 317 -13.23 -9.55 -3.77
N ASN A 318 -12.25 -9.41 -2.89
CA ASN A 318 -11.83 -10.47 -1.96
C ASN A 318 -11.34 -9.86 -0.64
N GLU A 319 -10.80 -10.67 0.27
CA GLU A 319 -10.32 -10.21 1.58
C GLU A 319 -9.18 -9.18 1.49
N GLY A 320 -8.48 -9.11 0.35
CA GLY A 320 -7.44 -8.12 0.07
C GLY A 320 -7.98 -6.77 -0.42
N SER A 321 -9.25 -6.71 -0.83
CA SER A 321 -9.92 -5.47 -1.21
C SER A 321 -10.16 -4.59 0.03
N ALA A 322 -9.54 -3.42 0.11
CA ALA A 322 -9.64 -2.55 1.28
C ALA A 322 -9.82 -1.06 0.93
N SER A 323 -10.39 -0.29 1.86
CA SER A 323 -10.45 1.17 1.82
C SER A 323 -11.07 1.72 0.53
N ALA A 324 -10.28 2.29 -0.39
CA ALA A 324 -10.80 2.85 -1.64
C ALA A 324 -11.49 1.79 -2.51
N SER A 325 -10.98 0.55 -2.53
CA SER A 325 -11.62 -0.60 -3.20
C SER A 325 -13.02 -0.87 -2.65
N GLU A 326 -13.17 -0.77 -1.32
CA GLU A 326 -14.44 -0.99 -0.62
C GLU A 326 -15.42 0.16 -0.87
N ILE A 327 -14.90 1.40 -0.93
CA ILE A 327 -15.69 2.57 -1.36
C ILE A 327 -16.22 2.30 -2.77
N LEU A 328 -15.35 1.95 -3.73
CA LEU A 328 -15.77 1.68 -5.11
C LEU A 328 -16.87 0.62 -5.18
N ALA A 329 -16.66 -0.54 -4.56
CA ALA A 329 -17.61 -1.65 -4.57
C ALA A 329 -18.95 -1.27 -3.93
N ALA A 330 -18.93 -0.75 -2.69
CA ALA A 330 -20.15 -0.38 -1.98
C ALA A 330 -20.91 0.77 -2.66
N SER A 331 -20.18 1.75 -3.22
CA SER A 331 -20.78 2.87 -3.93
C SER A 331 -21.50 2.43 -5.20
N LEU A 332 -20.87 1.57 -6.01
CA LEU A 332 -21.48 1.03 -7.24
C LEU A 332 -22.69 0.14 -6.91
N ASN A 333 -22.60 -0.67 -5.87
CA ASN A 333 -23.72 -1.51 -5.45
C ASN A 333 -24.90 -0.69 -4.90
N GLU A 334 -24.70 0.10 -3.84
CA GLU A 334 -25.82 0.80 -3.20
C GLU A 334 -26.39 1.94 -4.06
N SER A 335 -25.61 2.53 -4.96
CA SER A 335 -26.10 3.65 -5.80
C SER A 335 -26.76 3.21 -7.09
N LEU A 336 -26.40 2.04 -7.64
CA LEU A 336 -26.75 1.61 -8.99
C LEU A 336 -27.26 0.17 -9.08
N ASP A 337 -27.34 -0.55 -7.96
CA ASP A 337 -27.70 -1.98 -7.89
C ASP A 337 -26.76 -2.88 -8.72
N TYR A 338 -25.48 -2.49 -8.87
CA TYR A 338 -24.47 -3.32 -9.53
C TYR A 338 -23.98 -4.45 -8.62
N ASP A 339 -23.84 -5.65 -9.17
CA ASP A 339 -23.44 -6.83 -8.40
C ASP A 339 -21.96 -6.75 -7.99
N ILE A 340 -21.71 -7.21 -6.77
CA ILE A 340 -20.39 -7.49 -6.21
C ILE A 340 -20.21 -9.01 -6.15
N ILE A 341 -19.12 -9.51 -6.72
CA ILE A 341 -18.82 -10.94 -6.79
C ILE A 341 -17.49 -11.23 -6.11
N GLY A 342 -17.43 -12.34 -5.38
CA GLY A 342 -16.20 -12.84 -4.77
C GLY A 342 -16.39 -13.16 -3.29
N GLU A 343 -15.51 -12.63 -2.45
CA GLU A 343 -15.52 -12.84 -0.99
C GLU A 343 -15.55 -11.51 -0.24
N THR A 344 -16.02 -11.53 1.01
CA THR A 344 -16.13 -10.33 1.84
C THR A 344 -14.79 -9.59 1.93
N SER A 345 -14.84 -8.28 1.72
CA SER A 345 -13.67 -7.41 1.74
C SER A 345 -13.11 -7.17 3.15
N PHE A 346 -12.01 -6.43 3.24
CA PHE A 346 -11.22 -6.30 4.46
C PHE A 346 -11.92 -5.62 5.67
N GLY A 347 -12.72 -4.58 5.45
CA GLY A 347 -13.43 -3.85 6.51
C GLY A 347 -12.77 -2.55 6.99
N LYS A 348 -12.12 -1.78 6.10
CA LYS A 348 -11.46 -0.52 6.49
C LYS A 348 -12.37 0.69 6.26
N GLY A 349 -13.15 1.03 7.30
CA GLY A 349 -14.12 2.15 7.31
C GLY A 349 -13.59 3.52 7.76
N THR A 350 -12.28 3.71 7.86
CA THR A 350 -11.66 4.94 8.41
C THR A 350 -10.75 5.63 7.40
N VAL A 351 -10.72 6.97 7.46
CA VAL A 351 -9.89 7.81 6.60
C VAL A 351 -8.82 8.48 7.46
N GLN A 352 -7.57 8.33 7.01
CA GLN A 352 -6.42 8.94 7.64
C GLN A 352 -6.15 10.33 7.04
N GLN A 353 -5.57 11.21 7.84
CA GLN A 353 -5.00 12.49 7.43
C GLN A 353 -3.51 12.51 7.75
N THR A 354 -2.70 13.06 6.85
CA THR A 354 -1.30 13.35 7.11
C THR A 354 -1.14 14.75 7.71
N VAL A 355 -0.33 14.85 8.76
CA VAL A 355 0.01 16.09 9.46
C VAL A 355 1.53 16.20 9.50
N SER A 356 2.08 17.16 8.75
CA SER A 356 3.52 17.38 8.76
C SER A 356 3.99 17.92 10.11
N MET A 357 5.13 17.42 10.57
CA MET A 357 5.80 17.84 11.79
C MET A 357 6.78 19.02 11.57
N GLY A 358 7.05 19.38 10.31
CA GLY A 358 7.90 20.52 9.94
C GLY A 358 9.40 20.21 9.75
N ASP A 359 9.83 18.97 10.00
CA ASP A 359 11.20 18.49 9.84
C ASP A 359 11.35 17.43 8.72
N GLY A 360 10.28 17.20 7.94
CA GLY A 360 10.20 16.14 6.93
C GLY A 360 9.41 14.92 7.40
N SER A 361 9.26 14.73 8.71
CA SER A 361 8.41 13.67 9.27
C SER A 361 6.92 14.06 9.26
N THR A 362 6.06 13.04 9.36
CA THR A 362 4.61 13.17 9.27
C THR A 362 3.92 12.23 10.24
N ILE A 363 2.85 12.70 10.88
CA ILE A 363 1.88 11.84 11.56
C ILE A 363 0.75 11.54 10.58
N LYS A 364 0.52 10.26 10.29
CA LYS A 364 -0.71 9.78 9.65
C LYS A 364 -1.67 9.42 10.76
N ILE A 365 -2.81 10.12 10.87
CA ILE A 365 -3.77 9.93 11.96
C ILE A 365 -5.18 9.67 11.41
N THR A 366 -5.87 8.68 11.97
CA THR A 366 -7.28 8.45 11.67
C THR A 366 -8.12 9.62 12.17
N ARG A 367 -8.80 10.31 11.24
CA ARG A 367 -9.58 11.50 11.57
C ARG A 367 -11.06 11.36 11.21
N PHE A 368 -11.37 10.65 10.13
CA PHE A 368 -12.74 10.55 9.64
C PHE A 368 -13.18 9.09 9.53
N ARG A 369 -14.48 8.88 9.50
CA ARG A 369 -15.07 7.63 9.02
C ARG A 369 -15.68 7.88 7.67
N TRP A 370 -15.59 6.91 6.78
CA TRP A 370 -16.40 6.93 5.58
C TRP A 370 -17.60 5.98 5.76
N LEU A 371 -18.71 6.34 5.14
CA LEU A 371 -19.94 5.58 5.13
C LEU A 371 -20.40 5.41 3.68
N THR A 372 -21.08 4.31 3.42
CA THR A 372 -21.65 3.99 2.11
C THR A 372 -22.72 5.03 1.68
N PRO A 373 -23.16 5.06 0.41
CA PRO A 373 -24.27 5.89 -0.05
C PRO A 373 -25.49 5.95 0.88
N GLU A 374 -25.90 4.82 1.43
CA GLU A 374 -27.03 4.71 2.36
C GLU A 374 -26.68 5.12 3.80
N GLY A 375 -25.39 5.23 4.11
CA GLY A 375 -24.87 5.66 5.41
C GLY A 375 -24.48 4.50 6.33
N ASN A 376 -24.27 3.30 5.76
CA ASN A 376 -23.79 2.13 6.48
C ASN A 376 -22.29 2.27 6.78
N SER A 377 -21.84 1.63 7.88
CA SER A 377 -20.42 1.50 8.19
C SER A 377 -19.99 0.08 7.91
N ILE A 378 -18.89 -0.08 7.19
CA ILE A 378 -18.30 -1.38 6.87
C ILE A 378 -17.10 -1.72 7.78
N HIS A 379 -16.83 -0.89 8.79
CA HIS A 379 -15.62 -1.02 9.59
C HIS A 379 -15.62 -2.34 10.38
N GLU A 380 -14.53 -3.10 10.27
CA GLU A 380 -14.35 -4.45 10.87
C GLU A 380 -15.33 -5.52 10.35
N VAL A 381 -16.11 -5.20 9.32
CA VAL A 381 -17.09 -6.12 8.70
C VAL A 381 -16.73 -6.41 7.24
N GLY A 382 -16.34 -5.37 6.49
CA GLY A 382 -16.16 -5.47 5.04
C GLY A 382 -17.45 -5.20 4.25
N VAL A 383 -17.29 -5.20 2.94
CA VAL A 383 -18.35 -5.18 1.94
C VAL A 383 -18.66 -6.63 1.60
N GLU A 384 -19.90 -7.05 1.86
CA GLU A 384 -20.38 -8.40 1.55
C GLU A 384 -20.69 -8.51 0.06
N PRO A 385 -20.23 -9.58 -0.63
CA PRO A 385 -20.57 -9.78 -2.04
C PRO A 385 -22.06 -10.10 -2.19
N THR A 386 -22.69 -9.53 -3.20
CA THR A 386 -24.07 -9.91 -3.59
C THR A 386 -24.13 -11.34 -4.12
N ILE A 387 -23.03 -11.82 -4.71
CA ILE A 387 -22.86 -13.18 -5.21
C ILE A 387 -21.53 -13.72 -4.65
N GLU A 388 -21.62 -14.52 -3.59
CA GLU A 388 -20.45 -15.19 -3.01
C GLU A 388 -19.88 -16.22 -4.00
N GLN A 389 -18.59 -16.10 -4.31
CA GLN A 389 -17.86 -17.05 -5.15
C GLN A 389 -16.43 -17.15 -4.65
N LYS A 390 -16.03 -18.34 -4.22
CA LYS A 390 -14.66 -18.62 -3.78
C LYS A 390 -13.75 -18.95 -4.95
N MET A 391 -12.46 -18.74 -4.72
CA MET A 391 -11.44 -19.36 -5.56
C MET A 391 -11.30 -20.86 -5.23
N PRO A 392 -10.68 -21.65 -6.11
CA PRO A 392 -10.28 -23.01 -5.79
C PRO A 392 -9.42 -23.11 -4.52
N ASP A 393 -9.56 -24.19 -3.75
CA ASP A 393 -8.92 -24.33 -2.43
C ASP A 393 -7.40 -24.11 -2.43
N TYR A 394 -6.71 -24.42 -3.53
CA TYR A 394 -5.26 -24.23 -3.65
C TYR A 394 -4.82 -22.75 -3.59
N TYR A 395 -5.71 -21.78 -3.82
CA TYR A 395 -5.44 -20.35 -3.63
C TYR A 395 -5.15 -19.99 -2.17
N TYR A 396 -5.71 -20.75 -1.22
CA TYR A 396 -5.61 -20.47 0.22
C TYR A 396 -4.56 -21.34 0.93
N THR A 397 -3.77 -22.09 0.16
CA THR A 397 -2.73 -22.95 0.73
C THR A 397 -1.56 -22.13 1.25
N ASN A 398 -1.02 -22.55 2.40
CA ASN A 398 0.16 -21.94 3.00
C ASN A 398 1.44 -22.53 2.41
N PRO A 399 2.52 -21.73 2.29
CA PRO A 399 3.85 -22.23 1.94
C PRO A 399 4.27 -23.41 2.83
N VAL A 400 4.74 -24.49 2.20
CA VAL A 400 5.13 -25.71 2.90
C VAL A 400 6.62 -25.64 3.24
N GLN A 401 6.93 -25.20 4.47
CA GLN A 401 8.32 -25.17 4.96
C GLN A 401 8.67 -26.46 5.69
N VAL A 402 9.70 -27.17 5.24
CA VAL A 402 10.04 -28.53 5.70
C VAL A 402 11.47 -28.56 6.22
N GLU A 403 11.65 -28.87 7.51
CA GLU A 403 12.98 -29.12 8.10
C GLU A 403 13.37 -30.61 7.98
N GLU A 404 12.39 -31.50 8.13
CA GLU A 404 12.52 -32.95 7.98
C GLU A 404 11.41 -33.43 7.03
N PRO A 405 11.70 -34.33 6.06
CA PRO A 405 10.74 -34.70 5.03
C PRO A 405 9.40 -35.17 5.58
N LEU A 406 8.31 -34.76 4.90
CA LEU A 406 6.97 -35.28 5.19
C LEU A 406 6.85 -36.67 4.55
N THR A 407 6.46 -37.66 5.35
CA THR A 407 6.50 -39.08 4.94
C THR A 407 5.24 -39.83 5.33
N TYR A 408 5.12 -41.05 4.79
CA TYR A 408 4.02 -41.96 5.05
C TYR A 408 3.68 -42.12 6.54
N ASN A 409 2.38 -42.14 6.84
CA ASN A 409 1.79 -42.33 8.17
C ASN A 409 2.04 -41.17 9.15
N GLN A 410 2.45 -39.99 8.66
CA GLN A 410 2.44 -38.74 9.42
C GLN A 410 1.10 -38.01 9.30
N SER A 411 0.81 -37.15 10.27
CA SER A 411 -0.32 -36.21 10.26
C SER A 411 0.15 -34.83 10.66
N ASP A 412 -0.09 -33.83 9.81
CA ASP A 412 0.33 -32.44 10.00
C ASP A 412 -0.45 -31.51 9.07
N ASP A 413 -0.66 -30.26 9.46
CA ASP A 413 -1.33 -29.25 8.63
C ASP A 413 -0.54 -28.97 7.34
N LYS A 414 0.79 -29.15 7.34
CA LYS A 414 1.62 -29.07 6.12
C LYS A 414 1.27 -30.14 5.10
N ILE A 415 0.88 -31.33 5.56
CA ILE A 415 0.48 -32.43 4.67
C ILE A 415 -0.88 -32.10 4.02
N GLU A 416 -1.78 -31.44 4.75
CA GLU A 416 -3.05 -30.97 4.20
C GLU A 416 -2.80 -29.97 3.06
N ASN A 417 -1.90 -29.00 3.26
CA ASN A 417 -1.49 -28.07 2.21
C ASN A 417 -0.90 -28.80 0.99
N VAL A 418 0.02 -29.76 1.20
CA VAL A 418 0.57 -30.58 0.10
C VAL A 418 -0.55 -31.29 -0.67
N GLN A 419 -1.51 -31.89 0.03
CA GLN A 419 -2.62 -32.60 -0.59
C GLN A 419 -3.47 -31.66 -1.45
N ILE A 420 -3.86 -30.50 -0.93
CA ILE A 420 -4.65 -29.52 -1.67
C ILE A 420 -3.86 -29.00 -2.90
N MET A 421 -2.55 -28.74 -2.74
CA MET A 421 -1.69 -28.32 -3.86
C MET A 421 -1.60 -29.41 -4.94
N LEU A 422 -1.40 -30.68 -4.56
CA LEU A 422 -1.37 -31.80 -5.50
C LEU A 422 -2.71 -31.94 -6.25
N GLU A 423 -3.83 -31.83 -5.54
CA GLU A 423 -5.17 -31.87 -6.14
C GLU A 423 -5.37 -30.71 -7.13
N GLY A 424 -4.97 -29.49 -6.77
CA GLY A 424 -5.03 -28.32 -7.66
C GLY A 424 -4.21 -28.47 -8.94
N LEU A 425 -3.07 -29.17 -8.87
CA LEU A 425 -2.23 -29.50 -10.03
C LEU A 425 -2.72 -30.72 -10.82
N GLY A 426 -3.84 -31.34 -10.41
CA GLY A 426 -4.45 -32.47 -11.12
C GLY A 426 -3.94 -33.85 -10.70
N TYR A 427 -3.17 -33.95 -9.61
CA TYR A 427 -2.81 -35.23 -9.00
C TYR A 427 -3.90 -35.65 -8.00
N GLU A 428 -4.07 -36.95 -7.76
CA GLU A 428 -5.14 -37.44 -6.88
C GLU A 428 -4.54 -37.97 -5.55
N PRO A 429 -4.33 -37.13 -4.52
CA PRO A 429 -3.84 -37.60 -3.21
C PRO A 429 -4.90 -38.42 -2.45
N GLY A 430 -6.16 -38.39 -2.90
CA GLY A 430 -7.29 -39.15 -2.37
C GLY A 430 -7.87 -38.64 -1.06
N ARG A 431 -7.28 -37.58 -0.49
CA ARG A 431 -7.69 -36.90 0.75
C ARG A 431 -6.98 -35.56 0.87
N THR A 432 -7.55 -34.67 1.67
CA THR A 432 -7.07 -33.30 1.95
C THR A 432 -7.22 -32.98 3.45
N ASP A 433 -6.91 -33.95 4.31
CA ASP A 433 -7.13 -33.85 5.77
C ASP A 433 -5.83 -33.97 6.60
N GLY A 434 -4.68 -33.91 5.93
CA GLY A 434 -3.37 -33.85 6.57
C GLY A 434 -2.78 -35.19 6.98
N TYR A 435 -3.43 -36.33 6.73
CA TYR A 435 -2.79 -37.65 6.94
C TYR A 435 -2.14 -38.19 5.67
N PHE A 436 -0.84 -38.46 5.74
CA PHE A 436 -0.03 -38.94 4.61
C PHE A 436 -0.23 -40.44 4.39
N ASN A 437 -1.21 -40.82 3.56
CA ASN A 437 -1.49 -42.22 3.24
C ASN A 437 -0.73 -42.70 1.97
N GLU A 438 -0.94 -43.97 1.60
CA GLU A 438 -0.33 -44.56 0.39
C GLU A 438 -0.75 -43.81 -0.90
N THR A 439 -1.97 -43.27 -0.94
CA THR A 439 -2.45 -42.49 -2.10
C THR A 439 -1.76 -41.13 -2.20
N THR A 440 -1.57 -40.44 -1.07
CA THR A 440 -0.77 -39.20 -1.02
C THR A 440 0.67 -39.48 -1.44
N GLN A 441 1.27 -40.57 -0.96
CA GLN A 441 2.62 -41.00 -1.38
C GLN A 441 2.71 -41.20 -2.89
N ALA A 442 1.76 -41.93 -3.48
CA ALA A 442 1.72 -42.15 -4.92
C ALA A 442 1.54 -40.85 -5.73
N ALA A 443 0.74 -39.90 -5.23
CA ALA A 443 0.58 -38.59 -5.85
C ALA A 443 1.88 -37.77 -5.80
N VAL A 444 2.61 -37.81 -4.67
CA VAL A 444 3.95 -37.19 -4.54
C VAL A 444 4.95 -37.83 -5.50
N GLU A 445 4.99 -39.17 -5.60
CA GLU A 445 5.86 -39.87 -6.55
C GLU A 445 5.58 -39.47 -8.00
N ALA A 446 4.31 -39.37 -8.38
CA ALA A 446 3.89 -38.93 -9.71
C ALA A 446 4.33 -37.49 -9.98
N PHE A 447 4.09 -36.58 -9.04
CA PHE A 447 4.53 -35.19 -9.14
C PHE A 447 6.05 -35.08 -9.27
N GLN A 448 6.81 -35.79 -8.43
CA GLN A 448 8.27 -35.83 -8.51
C GLN A 448 8.75 -36.34 -9.86
N GLN A 449 8.10 -37.38 -10.40
CA GLN A 449 8.43 -37.92 -11.70
C GLN A 449 8.20 -36.91 -12.83
N ASP A 450 7.07 -36.20 -12.81
CA ASP A 450 6.69 -35.23 -13.83
C ASP A 450 7.55 -33.95 -13.77
N GLN A 451 8.03 -33.57 -12.59
CA GLN A 451 8.94 -32.45 -12.37
C GLN A 451 10.43 -32.82 -12.45
N GLU A 452 10.76 -34.04 -12.89
CA GLU A 452 12.13 -34.56 -13.01
C GLU A 452 12.95 -34.51 -11.70
N LEU A 453 12.27 -34.66 -10.55
CA LEU A 453 12.88 -34.72 -9.21
C LEU A 453 13.28 -36.15 -8.83
N ASN A 454 13.99 -36.29 -7.70
CA ASN A 454 14.23 -37.60 -7.10
C ASN A 454 12.91 -38.20 -6.61
N VAL A 455 12.50 -39.33 -7.20
CA VAL A 455 11.26 -40.03 -6.83
C VAL A 455 11.46 -40.80 -5.53
N THR A 456 11.12 -40.16 -4.41
CA THR A 456 11.22 -40.72 -3.06
C THR A 456 9.85 -41.05 -2.47
N GLY A 457 8.79 -40.39 -2.94
CA GLY A 457 7.47 -40.39 -2.32
C GLY A 457 7.42 -39.65 -0.98
N GLU A 458 8.48 -38.94 -0.63
CA GLU A 458 8.59 -38.07 0.54
C GLU A 458 8.61 -36.62 0.06
N VAL A 459 8.01 -35.71 0.83
CA VAL A 459 8.08 -34.27 0.52
C VAL A 459 9.25 -33.68 1.28
N ASP A 460 10.39 -33.57 0.60
CA ASP A 460 11.57 -32.85 1.08
C ASP A 460 11.49 -31.35 0.72
N GLU A 461 12.48 -30.57 1.17
CA GLU A 461 12.55 -29.11 0.89
C GLU A 461 12.43 -28.80 -0.60
N LYS A 462 13.09 -29.60 -1.46
CA LYS A 462 13.06 -29.36 -2.91
C LYS A 462 11.70 -29.67 -3.52
N THR A 463 11.07 -30.78 -3.11
CA THR A 463 9.72 -31.13 -3.56
C THR A 463 8.71 -30.07 -3.13
N ALA A 464 8.81 -29.57 -1.89
CA ALA A 464 7.93 -28.52 -1.39
C ALA A 464 8.10 -27.19 -2.15
N GLU A 465 9.33 -26.77 -2.42
CA GLU A 465 9.64 -25.56 -3.20
C GLU A 465 9.05 -25.62 -4.62
N VAL A 466 9.24 -26.75 -5.31
CA VAL A 466 8.72 -26.95 -6.67
C VAL A 466 7.20 -27.01 -6.67
N LEU A 467 6.58 -27.72 -5.71
CA LEU A 467 5.13 -27.79 -5.57
C LEU A 467 4.51 -26.40 -5.37
N GLN A 468 5.11 -25.60 -4.48
CA GLN A 468 4.68 -24.22 -4.25
C GLN A 468 4.84 -23.37 -5.52
N THR A 469 5.97 -23.49 -6.21
CA THR A 469 6.22 -22.74 -7.46
C THR A 469 5.20 -23.10 -8.53
N SER A 470 4.90 -24.39 -8.73
CA SER A 470 3.90 -24.85 -9.70
C SER A 470 2.50 -24.33 -9.39
N ILE A 471 2.12 -24.25 -8.11
CA ILE A 471 0.83 -23.66 -7.70
C ILE A 471 0.79 -22.15 -7.98
N ILE A 472 1.87 -21.43 -7.68
CA ILE A 472 1.96 -19.99 -7.99
C ILE A 472 1.85 -19.77 -9.51
N GLU A 473 2.52 -20.59 -10.32
CA GLU A 473 2.41 -20.53 -11.79
C GLU A 473 0.98 -20.80 -12.27
N LYS A 474 0.32 -21.82 -11.70
CA LYS A 474 -1.08 -22.12 -12.01
C LYS A 474 -2.01 -20.96 -11.65
N ILE A 475 -1.87 -20.38 -10.46
CA ILE A 475 -2.65 -19.20 -10.04
C ILE A 475 -2.43 -18.04 -11.02
N ARG A 476 -1.19 -17.77 -11.42
CA ARG A 476 -0.83 -16.70 -12.35
C ARG A 476 -1.37 -16.90 -13.77
N SER A 477 -1.58 -18.16 -14.19
CA SER A 477 -2.15 -18.46 -15.51
C SER A 477 -3.56 -17.91 -15.70
N SER A 478 -4.29 -17.67 -14.61
CA SER A 478 -5.70 -17.23 -14.59
C SER A 478 -6.66 -18.14 -15.36
N GLU A 479 -6.25 -19.36 -15.74
CA GLU A 479 -7.10 -20.31 -16.47
C GLU A 479 -8.29 -20.82 -15.64
N ASP A 480 -8.16 -20.79 -14.30
CA ASP A 480 -9.13 -21.30 -13.33
C ASP A 480 -9.75 -20.17 -12.47
N ASP A 481 -9.84 -18.94 -12.99
CA ASP A 481 -10.41 -17.80 -12.27
C ASP A 481 -11.95 -17.89 -12.19
N GLN A 482 -12.43 -18.65 -11.21
CA GLN A 482 -13.87 -18.91 -11.00
C GLN A 482 -14.67 -17.64 -10.68
N GLN A 483 -14.04 -16.63 -10.07
CA GLN A 483 -14.70 -15.37 -9.75
C GLN A 483 -14.89 -14.50 -11.00
N LEU A 484 -13.87 -14.41 -11.85
CA LEU A 484 -13.97 -13.71 -13.13
C LEU A 484 -14.99 -14.39 -14.05
N GLU A 485 -14.92 -15.72 -14.20
CA GLU A 485 -15.89 -16.47 -15.00
C GLU A 485 -17.32 -16.25 -14.48
N LYS A 486 -17.51 -16.20 -13.16
CA LYS A 486 -18.81 -15.88 -12.57
C LYS A 486 -19.29 -14.46 -12.89
N ALA A 487 -18.40 -13.48 -12.99
CA ALA A 487 -18.74 -12.12 -13.42
C ALA A 487 -19.12 -12.07 -14.90
N LEU A 488 -18.38 -12.76 -15.77
CA LEU A 488 -18.70 -12.87 -17.20
C LEU A 488 -20.09 -13.50 -17.39
N ASP A 489 -20.37 -14.61 -16.71
CA ASP A 489 -21.69 -15.27 -16.70
C ASP A 489 -22.81 -14.32 -16.22
N THR A 490 -22.53 -13.45 -15.26
CA THR A 490 -23.52 -12.53 -14.70
C THR A 490 -23.86 -11.39 -15.67
N LEU A 491 -22.88 -10.90 -16.43
CA LEU A 491 -23.05 -9.86 -17.44
C LEU A 491 -23.67 -10.39 -18.76
N THR A 492 -23.57 -11.69 -19.02
CA THR A 492 -24.04 -12.32 -20.27
C THR A 492 -25.46 -12.88 -20.21
N GLN A 493 -25.98 -13.18 -19.01
CA GLN A 493 -27.40 -13.47 -18.79
C GLN A 493 -28.33 -12.34 -19.25
#